data_AF-A0AAD7ZS78-F1
#
_entry.id   AF-A0AAD7ZS78-F1
#
_cell.length_a   1.000
_cell.length_b   1.000
_cell.length_c   1.000
_cell.angle_alpha   90.00
_cell.angle_beta   90.00
_cell.angle_gamma   90.00
#
_symmetry.space_group_name_H-M   'P 1'
#
loop_
_entity.id
_entity.type
_entity.pdbx_description
1 polymer ?
#
loop_
_entity_poly.entity_id
_entity_poly.type
_entity_poly.pdbx_seq_one_letter_code
_entity_poly.pdbx_strand_id
1 'polypeptide(L)' 'DLPEALRTNCEKCSDRQKKMVRKAANYLIKEKPNDWEKIAKKYDPDHQYSAQFRKFLKEE' A
#
# COMPACT_ATOMS: atom_id res chain seq x y z
N ASP A 1 10.45 3.25 4.03
CA ASP A 1 9.74 4.25 3.18
C ASP A 1 8.52 3.66 2.46
N LEU A 2 7.65 4.51 1.91
CA LEU A 2 6.42 4.10 1.19
C LEU A 2 6.66 3.13 0.00
N PRO A 3 7.64 3.35 -0.90
CA PRO A 3 7.93 2.40 -1.98
C PRO A 3 8.48 1.05 -1.47
N GLU A 4 9.26 1.06 -0.38
CA GLU A 4 9.70 -0.18 0.25
C GLU A 4 8.52 -0.94 0.85
N ALA A 5 7.58 -0.25 1.51
CA ALA A 5 6.37 -0.86 2.06
C ALA A 5 5.48 -1.48 0.97
N LEU A 6 5.41 -0.88 -0.22
CA LEU A 6 4.74 -1.44 -1.39
C LEU A 6 5.47 -2.68 -1.94
N ARG A 7 6.80 -2.62 -2.03
CA ARG A 7 7.62 -3.70 -2.60
C ARG A 7 7.77 -4.92 -1.69
N THR A 8 7.81 -4.72 -0.37
CA THR A 8 8.09 -5.78 0.61
C THR A 8 6.91 -6.05 1.55
N ASN A 9 5.71 -5.53 1.26
CA ASN A 9 4.57 -5.60 2.18
C ASN A 9 4.89 -5.08 3.59
N CYS A 10 5.70 -4.03 3.68
CA CYS A 10 6.10 -3.46 4.97
C CYS A 10 6.81 -4.48 5.88
N GLU A 11 7.67 -5.35 5.32
CA GLU A 11 8.38 -6.41 6.06
C GLU A 11 9.12 -5.87 7.30
N LYS A 12 9.77 -4.71 7.16
CA LYS A 12 10.51 -4.03 8.25
C LYS A 12 9.63 -3.17 9.16
N CYS A 13 8.33 -3.07 8.90
CA CYS A 13 7.42 -2.27 9.69
C CYS A 13 6.99 -3.05 10.94
N SER A 14 6.91 -2.34 12.06
CA SER A 14 6.24 -2.86 13.26
C SER A 14 4.76 -3.15 12.99
N ASP A 15 4.13 -3.99 13.81
CA ASP A 15 2.71 -4.32 13.66
C ASP A 15 1.81 -3.09 13.74
N ARG A 16 2.19 -2.11 14.57
CA ARG A 16 1.49 -0.82 14.64
C ARG A 16 1.57 -0.06 13.31
N GLN A 17 2.74 -0.03 12.68
CA GLN A 17 2.93 0.62 11.38
C GLN A 17 2.17 -0.13 10.29
N LYS A 18 2.21 -1.47 10.27
CA LYS A 18 1.43 -2.28 9.32
C LYS A 18 -0.06 -1.96 9.40
N LYS A 19 -0.64 -1.91 10.61
CA LYS A 19 -2.04 -1.52 10.82
C LYS A 19 -2.35 -0.10 10.32
N MET A 20 -1.46 0.86 10.59
CA MET A 20 -1.64 2.24 10.10
C MET A 20 -1.57 2.32 8.57
N VAL A 21 -0.62 1.64 7.94
CA VAL A 21 -0.49 1.59 6.48
C VAL A 21 -1.72 0.95 5.84
N ARG A 22 -2.21 -0.18 6.38
CA ARG A 22 -3.45 -0.82 5.91
C ARG A 22 -4.63 0.14 5.98
N LYS A 23 -4.82 0.83 7.12
CA LYS A 23 -5.91 1.78 7.31
C LYS A 23 -5.82 2.97 6.33
N ALA A 24 -4.63 3.57 6.19
CA ALA A 24 -4.40 4.71 5.32
C ALA A 24 -4.59 4.34 3.84
N ALA A 25 -4.05 3.20 3.40
CA ALA A 25 -4.21 2.71 2.04
C ALA A 25 -5.67 2.39 1.71
N ASN A 26 -6.40 1.71 2.60
CA ASN A 26 -7.83 1.44 2.40
C ASN A 26 -8.65 2.73 2.28
N TYR A 27 -8.34 3.74 3.10
CA TYR A 27 -8.96 5.06 3.00
C TYR A 27 -8.66 5.73 1.65
N LEU A 28 -7.39 5.75 1.22
CA LEU A 28 -7.00 6.33 -0.06
C LEU A 28 -7.67 5.62 -1.25
N ILE A 29 -7.70 4.30 -1.24
CA ILE A 29 -8.34 3.51 -2.31
C ILE A 29 -9.84 3.80 -2.40
N LYS A 30 -10.52 3.92 -1.26
CA LYS A 30 -11.98 4.09 -1.21
C LYS A 30 -12.41 5.55 -1.44
N GLU A 31 -11.77 6.49 -0.74
CA GLU A 31 -12.22 7.88 -0.66
C GLU A 31 -11.42 8.82 -1.58
N LYS A 32 -10.20 8.43 -2.00
CA LYS A 32 -9.27 9.24 -2.81
C LYS A 32 -8.60 8.44 -3.95
N PRO A 33 -9.37 7.76 -4.82
CA PRO A 33 -8.82 6.84 -5.82
C PRO A 33 -7.83 7.50 -6.79
N ASN A 34 -8.04 8.78 -7.14
CA ASN A 34 -7.12 9.53 -8.00
C ASN A 34 -5.74 9.76 -7.35
N ASP A 35 -5.71 9.97 -6.03
CA ASP A 35 -4.46 10.14 -5.30
C ASP A 35 -3.76 8.78 -5.12
N TRP A 36 -4.55 7.73 -4.88
CA TRP A 36 -4.04 6.35 -4.90
C TRP A 36 -3.40 6.01 -6.25
N GLU A 37 -4.03 6.38 -7.37
CA GLU A 37 -3.49 6.14 -8.70
C GLU A 37 -2.18 6.88 -8.94
N LYS A 38 -2.04 8.13 -8.47
CA LYS A 38 -0.76 8.86 -8.54
C LYS A 38 0.34 8.18 -7.75
N ILE A 39 0.02 7.69 -6.54
CA ILE A 39 0.95 6.94 -5.69
C ILE A 39 1.37 5.64 -6.39
N ALA A 40 0.39 4.88 -6.89
CA ALA A 40 0.63 3.66 -7.64
C ALA A 40 1.50 3.92 -8.87
N LYS A 41 1.19 4.90 -9.71
CA LYS A 41 2.04 5.26 -10.87
C LYS A 41 3.44 5.69 -10.49
N LYS A 42 3.61 6.38 -9.35
CA LYS A 42 4.92 6.85 -8.90
C LYS A 42 5.81 5.73 -8.36
N TYR A 43 5.23 4.73 -7.70
CA TYR A 43 6.00 3.72 -6.95
C TYR A 43 5.83 2.29 -7.48
N ASP A 44 4.83 2.04 -8.31
CA ASP A 44 4.48 0.77 -8.96
C ASP A 44 3.92 1.02 -10.38
N PRO A 45 4.66 1.71 -11.28
CA PRO A 45 4.17 2.05 -12.63
C PRO A 45 3.78 0.81 -13.46
N ASP A 46 4.47 -0.31 -13.25
CA ASP A 46 4.24 -1.58 -13.93
C ASP A 46 3.17 -2.46 -13.25
N HIS A 47 2.53 -1.96 -12.19
CA HIS A 47 1.52 -2.68 -11.39
C HIS A 47 1.98 -4.04 -10.85
N GLN A 48 3.29 -4.24 -10.69
CA GLN A 48 3.90 -5.49 -10.24
C GLN A 48 3.58 -5.80 -8.77
N TYR A 49 3.49 -4.76 -7.93
CA TYR A 49 3.29 -4.91 -6.50
C TYR A 49 1.85 -4.71 -6.05
N SER A 50 1.01 -4.11 -6.90
CA SER A 50 -0.40 -3.82 -6.64
C SER A 50 -1.20 -5.04 -6.20
N ALA A 51 -0.97 -6.21 -6.81
CA ALA A 51 -1.65 -7.45 -6.44
C ALA A 51 -1.23 -7.96 -5.06
N GLN A 52 0.08 -7.91 -4.76
CA GLN A 52 0.63 -8.36 -3.49
C GLN A 52 0.27 -7.41 -2.34
N PHE A 53 0.28 -6.10 -2.61
CA PHE A 53 -0.15 -5.08 -1.68
C PHE A 53 -1.65 -5.23 -1.35
N ARG A 54 -2.50 -5.53 -2.34
CA ARG A 54 -3.93 -5.84 -2.09
C ARG A 54 -4.12 -7.05 -1.16
N LYS A 55 -3.22 -8.05 -1.18
CA LYS A 55 -3.25 -9.15 -0.21
C LYS A 55 -2.88 -8.65 1.18
N PHE A 56 -1.81 -7.88 1.30
CA PHE A 56 -1.41 -7.24 2.56
C PHE A 56 -2.51 -6.37 3.18
N LEU A 57 -3.33 -5.68 2.35
CA LEU A 57 -4.47 -4.89 2.82
C LEU A 57 -5.66 -5.72 3.34
N LYS A 58 -5.76 -6.99 2.92
CA LYS A 58 -6.83 -7.93 3.32
C LYS A 58 -6.44 -8.80 4.52
N GLU A 59 -5.17 -8.83 4.89
CA GLU A 59 -4.70 -9.52 6.09
C GLU A 59 -5.07 -8.69 7.34
N GLU A 60 -5.63 -9.36 8.36
CA GLU A 60 -5.96 -8.75 9.67
C GLU A 60 -4.72 -8.40 10.51
#